data_AF-A0A379T7D0-F1
#
_entry.id   AF-A0A379T7D0-F1
#
_cell.length_a   1.000
_cell.length_b   1.000
_cell.length_c   1.000
_cell.angle_alpha   90.00
_cell.angle_beta   90.00
_cell.angle_gamma   90.00
#
_symmetry.space_group_name_H-M   'P 1'
#
loop_
_entity.id
_entity.type
_entity.pdbx_description
1 polymer ?
#
loop_
_entity_poly.entity_id
_entity_poly.type
_entity_poly.pdbx_seq_one_letter_code
_entity_poly.pdbx_strand_id
1 'polypeptide(L)'
;MISFTQQNEQEADRIGIQVLQRAGFDPQAMPSFLEKLLDQARYSTRPPEILLTHPLPESRLADARNRANQMHPVVVQSSSDFYLAKARTLGMYNSGRNQLTSDLLEQWSKGNVRQQHAAQYGRALQAMEAGKYDEARKTLQPLLSAEPNNAWYLDLATDIDLGQKRANDAINRLKNARDLRVNPVLQLNLANAYLQGGQPKAAETILNRYTFSHKR
;
A
#
# COMPACT_ATOMS: atom_id res chain seq x y z
N MET A 1 -0.04 -26.20 -12.23
CA MET A 1 -0.17 -24.77 -12.58
C MET A 1 -1.13 -24.69 -13.75
N ILE A 2 -2.18 -23.87 -13.67
CA ILE A 2 -3.08 -23.61 -14.81
C ILE A 2 -2.46 -22.44 -15.58
N SER A 3 -2.27 -22.60 -16.89
CA SER A 3 -1.81 -21.54 -17.79
C SER A 3 -2.96 -21.17 -18.72
N PHE A 4 -3.12 -19.88 -19.02
CA PHE A 4 -4.18 -19.40 -19.89
C PHE A 4 -3.78 -19.46 -21.37
N THR A 5 -4.77 -19.60 -22.25
CA THR A 5 -4.54 -19.56 -23.70
C THR A 5 -4.19 -18.13 -24.13
N GLN A 6 -3.51 -17.98 -25.26
CA GLN A 6 -3.22 -16.66 -25.83
C GLN A 6 -4.50 -15.85 -26.10
N GLN A 7 -5.59 -16.52 -26.49
CA GLN A 7 -6.89 -15.87 -26.71
C GLN A 7 -7.46 -15.29 -25.40
N ASN A 8 -7.36 -16.04 -24.30
CA ASN A 8 -7.82 -15.58 -22.99
C ASN A 8 -7.03 -14.35 -22.52
N GLU A 9 -5.70 -14.36 -22.70
CA GLU A 9 -4.84 -13.22 -22.33
C GLU A 9 -5.14 -11.97 -23.17
N GLN A 10 -5.37 -12.14 -24.48
CA GLN A 10 -5.75 -11.03 -25.36
C GLN A 10 -7.11 -10.44 -24.96
N GLU A 11 -8.10 -11.28 -24.67
CA GLU A 11 -9.40 -10.82 -24.20
C GLU A 11 -9.29 -10.09 -22.86
N ALA A 12 -8.51 -10.62 -21.92
CA ALA A 12 -8.26 -10.00 -20.63
C ALA A 12 -7.62 -8.62 -20.76
N ASP A 13 -6.59 -8.45 -21.61
CA ASP A 13 -5.95 -7.16 -21.84
C ASP A 13 -6.93 -6.14 -22.46
N ARG A 14 -7.74 -6.61 -23.43
CA ARG A 14 -8.71 -5.78 -24.15
C ARG A 14 -9.80 -5.21 -23.25
N ILE A 15 -10.32 -6.04 -22.36
CA ILE A 15 -11.33 -5.63 -21.39
C ILE A 15 -10.66 -4.82 -20.28
N GLY A 16 -9.50 -5.28 -19.79
CA GLY A 16 -8.76 -4.67 -18.70
C GLY A 16 -8.36 -3.22 -18.99
N ILE A 17 -7.87 -2.92 -20.20
CA ILE A 17 -7.43 -1.56 -20.53
C ILE A 17 -8.61 -0.57 -20.59
N GLN A 18 -9.78 -1.02 -21.04
CA GLN A 18 -11.00 -0.22 -21.02
C GLN A 18 -11.46 0.06 -19.59
N VAL A 19 -11.40 -0.95 -18.72
CA VAL A 19 -11.74 -0.79 -17.29
C VAL A 19 -10.76 0.17 -16.62
N LEU A 20 -9.47 0.05 -16.90
CA LEU A 20 -8.41 0.90 -16.38
C LEU A 20 -8.66 2.37 -16.76
N GLN A 21 -8.98 2.64 -18.04
CA GLN A 21 -9.31 3.98 -18.51
C GLN A 21 -10.60 4.51 -17.85
N ARG A 22 -11.67 3.71 -17.78
CA ARG A 22 -12.94 4.12 -17.16
C ARG A 22 -12.80 4.44 -15.67
N ALA A 23 -11.86 3.80 -14.99
CA ALA A 23 -11.52 4.08 -13.60
C ALA A 23 -10.61 5.32 -13.42
N GLY A 24 -10.23 6.00 -14.50
CA GLY A 24 -9.40 7.21 -14.47
C GLY A 24 -7.89 6.95 -14.36
N PHE A 25 -7.44 5.71 -14.62
CA PHE A 25 -6.02 5.39 -14.66
C PHE A 25 -5.45 5.57 -16.09
N ASP A 26 -4.12 5.69 -16.19
CA ASP A 26 -3.41 5.86 -17.46
C ASP A 26 -3.42 4.55 -18.29
N PRO A 27 -4.07 4.52 -19.47
CA PRO A 27 -4.07 3.36 -20.36
C PRO A 27 -2.66 2.87 -20.75
N GLN A 28 -1.67 3.78 -20.80
CA GLN A 28 -0.28 3.44 -21.12
C GLN A 28 0.41 2.66 -20.00
N ALA A 29 -0.10 2.70 -18.76
CA ALA A 29 0.47 1.95 -17.65
C ALA A 29 0.44 0.43 -17.88
N MET A 30 -0.56 -0.08 -18.62
CA MET A 30 -0.65 -1.50 -18.95
C MET A 30 0.51 -1.97 -19.85
N PRO A 31 0.71 -1.44 -21.08
CA PRO A 31 1.84 -1.85 -21.92
C PRO A 31 3.19 -1.54 -21.28
N SER A 32 3.34 -0.43 -20.54
CA SER A 32 4.60 -0.14 -19.81
C SER A 32 4.90 -1.19 -18.73
N PHE A 33 3.89 -1.71 -18.04
CA PHE A 33 4.08 -2.77 -17.05
C PHE A 33 4.45 -4.11 -17.72
N LEU A 34 3.77 -4.46 -18.82
CA LEU A 34 4.08 -5.67 -19.60
C LEU A 34 5.51 -5.62 -20.18
N GLU A 35 5.91 -4.48 -20.72
CA GLU A 35 7.29 -4.25 -21.19
C GLU A 35 8.30 -4.44 -20.06
N LYS A 36 8.05 -3.86 -18.88
CA LYS A 36 8.92 -4.04 -17.71
C LYS A 36 9.09 -5.51 -17.31
N LEU A 37 8.03 -6.31 -17.39
CA LEU A 37 8.11 -7.76 -17.14
C LEU A 37 8.96 -8.48 -18.19
N LEU A 38 8.80 -8.09 -19.46
CA LEU A 38 9.55 -8.67 -20.57
C LEU A 38 11.04 -8.33 -20.47
N ASP A 39 11.38 -7.08 -20.17
CA ASP A 39 12.77 -6.65 -19.95
C ASP A 39 13.40 -7.40 -18.79
N GLN A 40 12.69 -7.53 -17.66
CA GLN A 40 13.18 -8.31 -16.52
C GLN A 40 13.37 -9.79 -16.87
N ALA A 41 12.52 -10.37 -17.71
CA ALA A 41 12.66 -11.74 -18.18
C ALA A 41 13.88 -11.93 -19.11
N ARG A 42 14.21 -10.93 -19.95
CA ARG A 42 15.40 -10.96 -20.82
C ARG A 42 16.71 -10.97 -20.03
N TYR A 43 16.76 -10.25 -18.90
CA TYR A 43 17.98 -10.08 -18.09
C TYR A 43 18.06 -11.02 -16.86
N SER A 44 17.11 -11.95 -16.71
CA SER A 44 17.04 -12.88 -15.58
C SER A 44 17.00 -14.33 -16.05
N THR A 45 17.78 -15.21 -15.41
CA THR A 45 17.75 -16.66 -15.69
C THR A 45 16.40 -17.31 -15.38
N ARG A 46 15.61 -16.70 -14.49
CA ARG A 46 14.26 -17.14 -14.16
C ARG A 46 13.25 -16.06 -14.56
N PRO A 47 12.30 -16.33 -15.46
CA PRO A 47 11.26 -15.37 -15.79
C PRO A 47 10.37 -15.12 -14.56
N PRO A 48 9.75 -13.94 -14.45
CA PRO A 48 8.73 -13.68 -13.43
C PRO A 48 7.63 -14.74 -13.47
N GLU A 49 7.22 -15.27 -12.30
CA GLU A 49 6.21 -16.34 -12.23
C GLU A 49 4.88 -15.97 -12.87
N ILE A 50 4.51 -14.68 -12.85
CA ILE A 50 3.32 -14.17 -13.54
C ILE A 50 3.33 -14.51 -15.04
N LEU A 51 4.50 -14.59 -15.68
CA LEU A 51 4.62 -14.94 -17.10
C LEU A 51 4.45 -16.45 -17.36
N LEU A 52 4.52 -17.30 -16.32
CA LEU A 52 4.29 -18.73 -16.44
C LEU A 52 2.78 -19.05 -16.53
N THR A 53 1.96 -18.30 -15.79
CA THR A 53 0.50 -18.42 -15.86
C THR A 53 -0.13 -17.53 -16.93
N HIS A 54 0.49 -16.38 -17.21
CA HIS A 54 0.08 -15.40 -18.21
C HIS A 54 1.18 -15.19 -19.26
N PRO A 55 1.28 -16.05 -20.29
CA PRO A 55 2.29 -15.90 -21.33
C PRO A 55 2.26 -14.53 -22.00
N LEU A 56 3.43 -13.94 -22.25
CA LEU A 56 3.58 -12.62 -22.85
C LEU A 56 4.42 -12.68 -24.14
N PRO A 57 3.85 -13.17 -25.25
CA PRO A 57 4.51 -13.07 -26.56
C PRO A 57 4.58 -11.62 -27.01
N GLU A 58 5.54 -11.28 -27.88
CA GLU A 58 5.71 -9.91 -28.40
C GLU A 58 4.45 -9.38 -29.10
N SER A 59 3.68 -10.27 -29.74
CA SER A 59 2.38 -9.93 -30.36
C SER A 59 1.35 -9.41 -29.37
N ARG A 60 1.37 -9.88 -28.12
CA ARG A 60 0.49 -9.41 -27.04
C ARG A 60 0.88 -8.01 -26.58
N LEU A 61 2.19 -7.77 -26.39
CA LEU A 61 2.70 -6.42 -26.06
C LEU A 61 2.37 -5.42 -27.17
N ALA A 62 2.49 -5.83 -28.44
CA ALA A 62 2.13 -5.00 -29.59
C ALA A 62 0.61 -4.66 -29.62
N ASP A 63 -0.28 -5.64 -29.37
CA ASP A 63 -1.73 -5.38 -29.28
C ASP A 63 -2.05 -4.40 -28.11
N ALA A 64 -1.43 -4.61 -26.94
CA ALA A 64 -1.62 -3.73 -25.78
C ALA A 64 -1.17 -2.28 -26.07
N ARG A 65 -0.01 -2.10 -26.72
CA ARG A 65 0.47 -0.77 -27.16
C ARG A 65 -0.46 -0.11 -28.17
N ASN A 66 -0.87 -0.86 -29.20
CA ASN A 66 -1.76 -0.33 -30.24
C ASN A 66 -3.09 0.15 -29.65
N ARG A 67 -3.63 -0.58 -28.67
CA ARG A 67 -4.87 -0.21 -27.98
C ARG A 67 -4.70 1.01 -27.10
N ALA A 68 -3.64 1.06 -26.29
CA ALA A 68 -3.36 2.22 -25.45
C ALA A 68 -3.19 3.49 -26.28
N ASN A 69 -2.56 3.40 -27.46
CA ASN A 69 -2.35 4.53 -28.38
C ASN A 69 -3.63 5.03 -29.06
N GLN A 70 -4.67 4.20 -29.17
CA GLN A 70 -5.98 4.59 -29.69
C GLN A 70 -6.84 5.28 -28.63
N MET A 71 -6.43 5.22 -27.36
CA MET A 71 -7.14 5.85 -26.25
C MET A 71 -6.63 7.26 -26.01
N HIS A 72 -7.50 8.12 -25.48
CA HIS A 72 -7.12 9.46 -25.06
C HIS A 72 -6.05 9.39 -23.96
N PRO A 73 -4.95 10.16 -24.06
CA PRO A 73 -3.93 10.22 -23.02
C PRO A 73 -4.52 10.69 -21.69
N VAL A 74 -4.21 9.97 -20.61
CA VAL A 74 -4.61 10.34 -19.25
C VAL A 74 -3.35 10.47 -18.40
N VAL A 75 -2.98 11.71 -18.07
CA VAL A 75 -1.88 11.96 -17.13
C VAL A 75 -2.45 11.98 -15.72
N VAL A 76 -2.30 10.87 -15.01
CA VAL A 76 -2.76 10.73 -13.62
C VAL A 76 -1.57 10.55 -12.67
N GLN A 77 -1.66 11.19 -11.51
CA GLN A 77 -0.70 10.97 -10.43
C GLN A 77 -1.26 9.93 -9.46
N SER A 78 -0.45 8.93 -9.10
CA SER A 78 -0.83 7.93 -8.10
C SER A 78 -1.24 8.59 -6.78
N SER A 79 -2.24 8.02 -6.11
CA SER A 79 -2.71 8.48 -4.80
C SER A 79 -1.61 8.37 -3.75
N SER A 80 -1.71 9.17 -2.68
CA SER A 80 -0.83 9.02 -1.51
C SER A 80 -0.93 7.61 -0.93
N ASP A 81 -2.14 7.04 -0.89
CA ASP A 81 -2.40 5.68 -0.40
C ASP A 81 -1.61 4.61 -1.16
N PHE A 82 -1.43 4.75 -2.48
CA PHE A 82 -0.61 3.81 -3.25
C PHE A 82 0.84 3.79 -2.74
N TYR A 83 1.43 4.96 -2.51
CA TYR A 83 2.81 5.04 -2.03
C TYR A 83 2.94 4.58 -0.57
N LEU A 84 1.96 4.90 0.29
CA LEU A 84 1.93 4.45 1.69
C LEU A 84 1.74 2.94 1.79
N ALA A 85 0.82 2.37 1.01
CA ALA A 85 0.63 0.93 0.92
C ALA A 85 1.91 0.25 0.43
N LYS A 86 2.54 0.78 -0.63
CA LYS A 86 3.81 0.24 -1.14
C LYS A 86 4.94 0.32 -0.10
N ALA A 87 5.04 1.42 0.63
CA ALA A 87 5.99 1.57 1.74
C ALA A 87 5.73 0.51 2.82
N ARG A 88 4.48 0.33 3.24
CA ARG A 88 4.11 -0.64 4.28
C ARG A 88 4.35 -2.09 3.84
N THR A 89 3.97 -2.45 2.61
CA THR A 89 4.20 -3.79 2.07
C THR A 89 5.69 -4.14 2.01
N LEU A 90 6.52 -3.21 1.54
CA LEU A 90 7.96 -3.44 1.40
C LEU A 90 8.74 -3.31 2.72
N GLY A 91 8.21 -2.57 3.70
CA GLY A 91 8.81 -2.40 5.03
C GLY A 91 8.39 -3.51 6.00
N MET A 92 7.09 -3.60 6.28
CA MET A 92 6.52 -4.45 7.34
C MET A 92 6.35 -5.90 6.95
N TYR A 93 6.13 -6.18 5.66
CA TYR A 93 5.99 -7.54 5.14
C TYR A 93 7.18 -7.89 4.25
N ASN A 94 8.36 -7.39 4.64
CA ASN A 94 9.57 -7.60 3.87
C ASN A 94 9.93 -9.09 3.81
N SER A 95 10.28 -9.57 2.62
CA SER A 95 10.60 -10.98 2.41
C SER A 95 11.42 -11.16 1.15
N GLY A 96 12.57 -11.80 1.27
CA GLY A 96 13.50 -12.01 0.16
C GLY A 96 13.82 -10.70 -0.55
N ARG A 97 13.39 -10.60 -1.83
CA ARG A 97 13.59 -9.42 -2.69
C ARG A 97 12.64 -8.26 -2.40
N ASN A 98 11.55 -8.49 -1.68
CA ASN A 98 10.59 -7.44 -1.32
C ASN A 98 11.13 -6.70 -0.10
N GLN A 99 11.85 -5.60 -0.35
CA GLN A 99 12.49 -4.80 0.69
C GLN A 99 12.25 -3.31 0.41
N LEU A 100 12.02 -2.55 1.46
CA LEU A 100 12.01 -1.10 1.43
C LEU A 100 13.47 -0.61 1.51
N THR A 101 14.13 -0.52 0.36
CA THR A 101 15.54 -0.17 0.30
C THR A 101 15.79 1.32 0.54
N SER A 102 17.00 1.66 0.99
CA SER A 102 17.48 3.04 1.10
C SER A 102 17.35 3.78 -0.23
N ASP A 103 17.69 3.11 -1.34
CA ASP A 103 17.68 3.70 -2.68
C ASP A 103 16.27 4.10 -3.10
N LEU A 104 15.27 3.26 -2.79
CA LEU A 104 13.87 3.57 -3.07
C LEU A 104 13.39 4.77 -2.26
N LEU A 105 13.74 4.82 -0.97
CA LEU A 105 13.40 5.94 -0.08
C LEU A 105 14.13 7.24 -0.48
N GLU A 106 15.36 7.15 -0.97
CA GLU A 106 16.10 8.29 -1.49
C GLU A 106 15.45 8.80 -2.79
N GLN A 107 15.14 7.91 -3.73
CA GLN A 107 14.43 8.28 -4.95
C GLN A 107 13.11 8.99 -4.64
N TRP A 108 12.32 8.46 -3.71
CA TRP A 108 11.04 9.07 -3.32
C TRP A 108 11.20 10.41 -2.61
N SER A 109 12.27 10.60 -1.83
CA SER A 109 12.56 11.89 -1.19
C SER A 109 12.90 13.02 -2.16
N LYS A 110 13.33 12.70 -3.38
CA LYS A 110 13.58 13.66 -4.47
C LYS A 110 12.40 13.80 -5.43
N GLY A 111 11.31 13.05 -5.17
CA GLY A 111 10.13 12.99 -6.01
C GLY A 111 9.08 14.04 -5.66
N ASN A 112 7.83 13.77 -6.05
CA ASN A 112 6.70 14.64 -5.70
C ASN A 112 6.36 14.58 -4.20
N VAL A 113 5.53 15.50 -3.70
CA VAL A 113 5.16 15.60 -2.28
C VAL A 113 4.60 14.28 -1.71
N ARG A 114 3.79 13.55 -2.48
CA ARG A 114 3.21 12.26 -2.03
C ARG A 114 4.29 11.20 -1.84
N GLN A 115 5.28 11.16 -2.73
CA GLN A 115 6.45 10.28 -2.61
C GLN A 115 7.31 10.69 -1.41
N GLN A 116 7.55 11.98 -1.21
CA GLN A 116 8.31 12.48 -0.06
C GLN A 116 7.65 12.08 1.27
N HIS A 117 6.33 12.27 1.38
CA HIS A 117 5.56 11.85 2.56
C HIS A 117 5.63 10.33 2.76
N ALA A 118 5.49 9.54 1.70
CA ALA A 118 5.61 8.09 1.79
C ALA A 118 7.03 7.62 2.16
N ALA A 119 8.08 8.33 1.71
CA ALA A 119 9.45 8.04 2.10
C ALA A 119 9.67 8.33 3.59
N GLN A 120 9.15 9.45 4.08
CA GLN A 120 9.20 9.78 5.51
C GLN A 120 8.41 8.78 6.36
N TYR A 121 7.22 8.38 5.90
CA TYR A 121 6.43 7.31 6.52
C TYR A 121 7.19 5.98 6.54
N GLY A 122 7.80 5.59 5.43
CA GLY A 122 8.61 4.37 5.32
C GLY A 122 9.81 4.36 6.28
N ARG A 123 10.50 5.50 6.46
CA ARG A 123 11.57 5.64 7.45
C ARG A 123 11.06 5.51 8.89
N ALA A 124 9.90 6.11 9.19
CA ALA A 124 9.27 5.96 10.51
C ALA A 124 8.86 4.50 10.78
N LEU A 125 8.36 3.80 9.77
CA LEU A 125 7.99 2.39 9.85
C LEU A 125 9.21 1.50 10.14
N GLN A 126 10.32 1.69 9.42
CA GLN A 126 11.57 0.96 9.66
C GLN A 126 12.17 1.25 11.04
N ALA A 127 12.10 2.50 11.51
CA ALA A 127 12.53 2.86 12.85
C ALA A 127 11.66 2.19 13.93
N MET A 128 10.34 2.09 13.71
CA MET A 128 9.42 1.40 14.60
C MET A 128 9.74 -0.10 14.69
N GLU A 129 9.94 -0.76 13.54
CA GLU A 129 10.33 -2.18 13.48
C GLU A 129 11.69 -2.47 14.13
N ALA A 130 12.62 -1.52 14.05
CA ALA A 130 13.91 -1.59 14.74
C ALA A 130 13.83 -1.27 16.25
N GLY A 131 12.63 -1.05 16.80
CA GLY A 131 12.42 -0.68 18.21
C GLY A 131 12.86 0.74 18.57
N LYS A 132 13.22 1.57 17.58
CA LYS A 132 13.66 2.96 17.77
C LYS A 132 12.46 3.90 17.83
N TYR A 133 11.62 3.71 18.83
CA TYR A 133 10.31 4.38 18.92
C TYR A 133 10.39 5.91 18.99
N ASP A 134 11.41 6.48 19.67
CA ASP A 134 11.57 7.94 19.73
C ASP A 134 11.93 8.55 18.38
N GLU A 135 12.78 7.86 17.61
CA GLU A 135 13.14 8.24 16.24
C GLU A 135 11.92 8.10 15.31
N ALA A 136 11.19 6.98 15.42
CA ALA A 136 9.97 6.74 14.66
C ALA A 136 8.92 7.83 14.92
N ARG A 137 8.69 8.18 16.19
CA ARG A 137 7.78 9.27 16.60
C ARG A 137 8.21 10.60 15.99
N LYS A 138 9.49 10.97 16.14
CA LYS A 138 10.03 12.23 15.60
C LYS A 138 9.87 12.31 14.08
N THR A 139 10.09 11.19 13.39
CA THR A 139 9.99 11.09 11.93
C THR A 139 8.53 11.16 11.46
N LEU A 140 7.59 10.54 12.19
CA LEU A 140 6.17 10.56 11.85
C LEU A 140 5.46 11.88 12.21
N GLN A 141 5.94 12.59 13.23
CA GLN A 141 5.26 13.76 13.80
C GLN A 141 4.87 14.84 12.76
N PRO A 142 5.73 15.23 11.79
CA PRO A 142 5.35 16.22 10.78
C PRO A 142 4.20 15.75 9.89
N LEU A 143 4.18 14.46 9.51
CA LEU A 143 3.11 13.87 8.69
C LEU A 143 1.79 13.83 9.45
N LEU A 144 1.82 13.40 10.72
CA LEU A 144 0.64 13.36 11.57
C LEU A 144 0.12 14.77 11.90
N SER A 145 0.99 15.77 12.00
CA SER A 145 0.56 17.16 12.23
C SER A 145 -0.07 17.78 10.99
N ALA A 146 0.41 17.43 9.79
CA ALA A 146 -0.15 17.88 8.53
C ALA A 146 -1.51 17.22 8.22
N GLU A 147 -1.63 15.91 8.48
CA GLU A 147 -2.85 15.14 8.24
C GLU A 147 -3.26 14.33 9.48
N PRO A 148 -3.85 14.98 10.52
CA PRO A 148 -4.13 14.33 11.81
C PRO A 148 -5.19 13.23 11.76
N ASN A 149 -5.98 13.17 10.68
CA ASN A 149 -7.02 12.16 10.46
C ASN A 149 -6.60 11.07 9.47
N ASN A 150 -5.36 11.09 8.96
CA ASN A 150 -4.90 10.07 8.03
C ASN A 150 -4.74 8.72 8.75
N ALA A 151 -5.48 7.71 8.30
CA ALA A 151 -5.52 6.40 8.94
C ALA A 151 -4.15 5.70 8.97
N TRP A 152 -3.31 5.86 7.95
CA TRP A 152 -1.96 5.28 7.91
C TRP A 152 -1.07 5.86 9.01
N TYR A 153 -1.17 7.17 9.24
CA TYR A 153 -0.36 7.85 10.25
C TYR A 153 -0.87 7.57 11.65
N LEU A 154 -2.19 7.52 11.84
CA LEU A 154 -2.81 7.15 13.11
C LEU A 154 -2.49 5.71 13.51
N ASP A 155 -2.51 4.78 12.55
CA ASP A 155 -2.13 3.38 12.72
C ASP A 155 -0.66 3.26 13.17
N LEU A 156 0.29 3.83 12.43
CA LEU A 156 1.71 3.77 12.81
C LEU A 156 1.99 4.50 14.14
N ALA A 157 1.33 5.62 14.42
CA ALA A 157 1.46 6.31 15.70
C ALA A 157 0.94 5.47 16.88
N THR A 158 -0.08 4.64 16.64
CA THR A 158 -0.60 3.70 17.63
C THR A 158 0.45 2.64 17.94
N ASP A 159 1.04 2.02 16.92
CA ASP A 159 2.10 1.01 17.11
C ASP A 159 3.30 1.57 17.89
N ILE A 160 3.74 2.79 17.57
CA ILE A 160 4.84 3.48 18.27
C ILE A 160 4.50 3.70 19.76
N ASP A 161 3.29 4.18 20.06
CA ASP A 161 2.84 4.40 21.44
C ASP A 161 2.76 3.09 22.23
N LEU A 162 2.19 2.04 21.63
CA LEU A 162 2.06 0.73 22.26
C LEU A 162 3.43 0.09 22.52
N GLY A 163 4.38 0.24 21.60
CA GLY A 163 5.76 -0.21 21.78
C GLY A 163 6.47 0.47 22.97
N GLN A 164 6.10 1.72 23.30
CA GLN A 164 6.61 2.46 24.46
C GLN A 164 5.76 2.31 25.73
N LYS A 165 4.79 1.38 25.75
CA LYS A 165 3.82 1.18 26.85
C LYS A 165 2.97 2.44 27.14
N ARG A 166 2.77 3.30 26.14
CA ARG A 166 1.96 4.53 26.22
C ARG A 166 0.55 4.31 25.68
N ALA A 167 -0.13 3.25 26.14
CA ALA A 167 -1.45 2.87 25.64
C ALA A 167 -2.51 3.97 25.81
N ASN A 168 -2.45 4.74 26.90
CA ASN A 168 -3.39 5.84 27.15
C ASN A 168 -3.26 6.96 26.10
N ASP A 169 -2.05 7.26 25.62
CA ASP A 169 -1.82 8.28 24.59
C ASP A 169 -2.42 7.83 23.25
N ALA A 170 -2.24 6.55 22.90
CA ALA A 170 -2.83 5.95 21.71
C ALA A 170 -4.37 5.95 21.77
N ILE A 171 -4.95 5.53 22.89
CA ILE A 171 -6.40 5.53 23.11
C ILE A 171 -6.96 6.95 22.94
N ASN A 172 -6.34 7.94 23.59
CA ASN A 172 -6.80 9.33 23.52
C ASN A 172 -6.74 9.87 22.09
N ARG A 173 -5.68 9.57 21.34
CA ARG A 173 -5.55 9.98 19.93
C ARG A 173 -6.66 9.36 19.07
N LEU A 174 -6.86 8.05 19.17
CA LEU A 174 -7.82 7.32 18.34
C LEU A 174 -9.28 7.68 18.66
N LYS A 175 -9.60 7.97 19.93
CA LYS A 175 -10.93 8.46 20.33
C LYS A 175 -11.29 9.81 19.69
N ASN A 176 -10.29 10.63 19.42
CA ASN A 176 -10.45 11.94 18.78
C ASN A 176 -10.43 11.88 17.24
N ALA A 177 -10.21 10.70 16.65
CA ALA A 177 -10.20 10.55 15.20
C ALA A 177 -11.61 10.66 14.62
N ARG A 178 -11.78 11.54 13.63
CA ARG A 178 -13.09 11.84 13.01
C ARG A 178 -13.81 10.60 12.49
N ASP A 179 -13.07 9.69 11.86
CA ASP A 179 -13.63 8.56 11.12
C ASP A 179 -13.65 7.26 11.94
N LEU A 180 -13.43 7.31 13.25
CA LEU A 180 -13.41 6.12 14.11
C LEU A 180 -14.66 5.23 13.96
N ARG A 181 -15.83 5.84 13.74
CA ARG A 181 -17.10 5.08 13.61
C ARG A 181 -17.26 4.35 12.28
N VAL A 182 -16.57 4.80 11.23
CA VAL A 182 -16.73 4.28 9.86
C VAL A 182 -15.50 3.54 9.36
N ASN A 183 -14.32 3.82 9.92
CA ASN A 183 -13.07 3.24 9.48
C ASN A 183 -12.70 1.99 10.33
N PRO A 184 -12.75 0.78 9.75
CA PRO A 184 -12.45 -0.46 10.47
C PRO A 184 -11.01 -0.52 10.98
N VAL A 185 -10.05 0.11 10.29
CA VAL A 185 -8.64 0.16 10.73
C VAL A 185 -8.51 0.87 12.07
N LEU A 186 -9.19 2.01 12.24
CA LEU A 186 -9.16 2.78 13.48
C LEU A 186 -9.87 2.04 14.63
N GLN A 187 -10.95 1.31 14.33
CA GLN A 187 -11.67 0.51 15.33
C GLN A 187 -10.81 -0.62 15.89
N LEU A 188 -10.12 -1.35 15.00
CA LEU A 188 -9.23 -2.43 15.41
C LEU A 188 -8.00 -1.90 16.16
N ASN A 189 -7.41 -0.79 15.70
CA ASN A 189 -6.31 -0.14 16.43
C ASN A 189 -6.74 0.30 17.84
N LEU A 190 -7.93 0.87 17.98
CA LEU A 190 -8.44 1.29 19.28
C LEU A 190 -8.72 0.09 20.19
N ALA A 191 -9.30 -0.98 19.67
CA ALA A 191 -9.50 -2.22 20.41
C ALA A 191 -8.17 -2.82 20.89
N ASN A 192 -7.15 -2.86 20.01
CA ASN A 192 -5.81 -3.32 20.36
C ASN A 192 -5.17 -2.43 21.45
N ALA A 193 -5.28 -1.12 21.32
CA ALA A 193 -4.78 -0.18 22.33
C ALA A 193 -5.47 -0.36 23.69
N TYR A 194 -6.78 -0.62 23.72
CA TYR A 194 -7.50 -0.96 24.95
C TYR A 194 -7.02 -2.27 25.58
N LEU A 195 -6.74 -3.30 24.78
CA LEU A 195 -6.19 -4.56 25.29
C LEU A 195 -4.82 -4.35 25.94
N GLN A 196 -3.91 -3.67 25.25
CA GLN A 196 -2.56 -3.37 25.76
C GLN A 196 -2.58 -2.40 26.95
N GLY A 197 -3.60 -1.54 27.04
CA GLY A 197 -3.84 -0.64 28.17
C GLY A 197 -4.55 -1.28 29.36
N GLY A 198 -4.79 -2.59 29.37
CA GLY A 198 -5.46 -3.29 30.48
C GLY A 198 -6.96 -3.01 30.60
N GLN A 199 -7.62 -2.60 29.51
CA GLN A 199 -9.06 -2.29 29.44
C GLN A 199 -9.81 -3.28 28.53
N PRO A 200 -9.81 -4.60 28.82
CA PRO A 200 -10.35 -5.62 27.91
C PRO A 200 -11.84 -5.48 27.66
N LYS A 201 -12.62 -5.00 28.63
CA LYS A 201 -14.07 -4.78 28.48
C LYS A 201 -14.41 -3.70 27.43
N ALA A 202 -13.56 -2.67 27.33
CA ALA A 202 -13.72 -1.64 26.30
C ALA A 202 -13.39 -2.19 24.91
N ALA A 203 -12.33 -3.01 24.81
CA ALA A 203 -11.99 -3.70 23.57
C ALA A 203 -13.10 -4.67 23.12
N GLU A 204 -13.65 -5.47 24.04
CA GLU A 204 -14.74 -6.41 23.78
C GLU A 204 -15.96 -5.70 23.19
N THR A 205 -16.34 -4.54 23.73
CA THR A 205 -17.48 -3.75 23.24
C THR A 205 -17.30 -3.35 21.77
N ILE A 206 -16.08 -2.96 21.38
CA ILE A 206 -15.76 -2.61 19.99
C ILE A 206 -15.77 -3.86 19.11
N LEU A 207 -15.09 -4.91 19.54
CA LEU A 207 -14.93 -6.14 18.77
C LEU A 207 -16.25 -6.88 18.54
N ASN A 208 -17.16 -6.90 19.52
CA ASN A 208 -18.50 -7.49 19.36
C ASN A 208 -19.30 -6.80 18.26
N ARG A 209 -19.24 -5.47 18.17
CA ARG A 209 -19.88 -4.72 17.08
C ARG A 209 -19.17 -4.97 15.74
N TYR A 210 -17.84 -5.01 15.77
CA TYR A 210 -17.03 -5.22 14.59
C TYR A 210 -17.32 -6.59 13.93
N THR A 211 -17.29 -7.66 14.71
CA THR A 211 -17.53 -9.03 14.23
C THR A 211 -18.96 -9.24 13.74
N PHE A 212 -19.94 -8.54 14.34
CA PHE A 212 -21.32 -8.58 13.87
C PHE A 212 -21.51 -7.88 12.52
N SER A 213 -20.82 -6.75 12.29
CA SER A 213 -20.93 -5.96 11.06
C SER A 213 -20.09 -6.50 9.91
N HIS A 214 -19.01 -7.25 10.19
CA HIS A 214 -18.10 -7.83 9.20
C HIS A 214 -18.14 -9.36 9.27
N LYS A 215 -19.32 -9.95 9.05
CA LYS A 215 -19.43 -11.42 8.94
C LYS A 215 -18.63 -11.90 7.73
N ARG A 216 -17.82 -12.95 7.95
CA ARG A 216 -17.13 -13.68 6.89
C ARG A 216 -18.11 -14.46 6.04
#